data_AF-A0A2H3EV03-F1
#
_entry.id   AF-A0A2H3EV03-F1
#
_cell.length_a   1.000
_cell.length_b   1.000
_cell.length_c   1.000
_cell.angle_alpha   90.00
_cell.angle_beta   90.00
_cell.angle_gamma   90.00
#
_symmetry.space_group_name_H-M   'P 1'
#
loop_
_entity.id
_entity.type
_entity.pdbx_description
1 polymer ?
#
loop_
_entity_poly.entity_id
_entity_poly.type
_entity_poly.pdbx_seq_one_letter_code
_entity_poly.pdbx_strand_id
1 'polypeptide(L)'
;MLSTKDMYQISVQLCNASGLQDMLFGGMNMIFAGDFAQLPPIMGEDWSLYRRKATYMANNPQGQKKAIGRSLWHQVTTVIILRQNMRQRSQSADDTRLRTALENMRYKDCTDDDITFLKSRVSNARLNGSTVKDPLFR
;
A
#
# COMPACT_ATOMS: atom_id res chain seq x y z
N MET A 1 3.18 4.77 4.26
CA MET A 1 2.61 3.47 4.69
C MET A 1 2.72 3.35 6.21
N LEU A 2 1.74 2.71 6.85
CA LEU A 2 1.68 2.59 8.32
C LEU A 2 2.59 1.47 8.81
N SER A 3 3.43 1.74 9.82
CA SER A 3 4.28 0.74 10.45
C SER A 3 3.64 0.11 11.70
N THR A 4 4.20 -1.00 12.18
CA THR A 4 3.85 -1.57 13.48
C THR A 4 4.06 -0.57 14.62
N LYS A 5 5.07 0.30 14.53
CA LYS A 5 5.31 1.35 15.53
C LYS A 5 4.17 2.37 15.53
N ASP A 6 3.76 2.79 14.33
CA ASP A 6 2.69 3.78 14.19
C ASP A 6 1.37 3.22 14.73
N MET A 7 1.05 1.95 14.44
CA MET A 7 -0.12 1.28 15.01
C MET A 7 -0.13 1.28 16.55
N TYR A 8 1.01 0.94 17.16
CA TYR A 8 1.16 1.02 18.61
C TYR A 8 0.94 2.46 19.12
N GLN A 9 1.59 3.44 18.51
CA GLN A 9 1.48 4.84 18.94
C GLN A 9 0.05 5.37 18.81
N ILE A 10 -0.63 5.07 17.71
CA ILE A 10 -2.03 5.45 17.49
C ILE A 10 -2.90 4.88 18.61
N SER A 11 -2.78 3.59 18.92
CA SER A 11 -3.57 2.98 20.00
C SER A 11 -3.30 3.64 21.35
N VAL A 12 -2.02 3.86 21.70
CA VAL A 12 -1.66 4.53 22.97
C VAL A 12 -2.26 5.91 23.06
N GLN A 13 -2.17 6.72 22.00
CA GLN A 13 -2.73 8.07 22.03
C GLN A 13 -4.26 8.07 22.13
N LEU A 14 -4.95 7.12 21.48
CA LEU A 14 -6.40 6.98 21.59
C LEU A 14 -6.85 6.48 22.97
N CYS A 15 -6.13 5.54 23.58
CA CYS A 15 -6.36 5.12 24.97
C CYS A 15 -6.18 6.28 25.95
N ASN A 16 -5.13 7.09 25.78
CA ASN A 16 -4.90 8.27 26.60
C ASN A 16 -6.01 9.32 26.43
N ALA A 17 -6.44 9.57 25.20
CA ALA A 17 -7.48 10.56 24.91
C ALA A 17 -8.87 10.14 25.40
N SER A 18 -9.18 8.84 25.35
CA SER A 18 -10.47 8.29 25.79
C SER A 18 -10.53 7.96 27.28
N GLY A 19 -9.38 7.81 27.95
CA GLY A 19 -9.29 7.28 29.30
C GLY A 19 -9.51 5.76 29.40
N LEU A 20 -9.70 5.06 28.27
CA LEU A 20 -9.97 3.62 28.22
C LEU A 20 -8.70 2.84 27.88
N GLN A 21 -7.90 2.52 28.89
CA GLN A 21 -6.60 1.85 28.72
C GLN A 21 -6.71 0.36 28.40
N ASP A 22 -7.79 -0.29 28.82
CA ASP A 22 -8.00 -1.74 28.60
C ASP A 22 -8.65 -2.05 27.24
N MET A 23 -9.04 -1.02 26.48
CA MET A 23 -9.73 -1.15 25.21
C MET A 23 -8.78 -0.90 24.04
N LEU A 24 -8.86 -1.76 23.01
CA LEU A 24 -8.14 -1.54 21.75
C LEU A 24 -8.49 -0.15 21.19
N PHE A 25 -7.48 0.64 20.83
CA PHE A 25 -7.65 2.00 20.31
C PHE A 25 -8.55 2.90 21.17
N GLY A 26 -8.56 2.70 22.50
CA GLY A 26 -9.41 3.49 23.39
C GLY A 26 -10.90 3.31 23.14
N GLY A 27 -11.32 2.15 22.62
CA GLY A 27 -12.72 1.84 22.28
C GLY A 27 -13.21 2.49 21.00
N MET A 28 -12.34 3.11 20.20
CA MET A 28 -12.71 3.76 18.95
C MET A 28 -12.94 2.75 17.82
N ASN A 29 -13.94 3.01 16.98
CA ASN A 29 -14.14 2.25 15.74
C ASN A 29 -13.06 2.65 14.72
N MET A 30 -12.28 1.68 14.29
CA MET A 30 -11.14 1.91 13.38
C MET A 30 -11.46 1.41 11.97
N ILE A 31 -11.21 2.27 10.97
CA ILE A 31 -11.25 1.90 9.55
C ILE A 31 -9.87 2.17 8.96
N PHE A 32 -9.23 1.12 8.46
CA PHE A 32 -7.96 1.21 7.74
C PHE A 32 -8.23 1.07 6.24
N ALA A 33 -7.65 1.97 5.44
CA ALA A 33 -7.73 1.91 3.99
C ALA A 33 -6.34 2.11 3.39
N GLY A 34 -6.02 1.31 2.39
CA GLY A 34 -4.73 1.35 1.73
C GLY A 34 -4.51 0.17 0.78
N ASP A 35 -3.32 0.12 0.20
CA ASP A 35 -2.92 -0.91 -0.74
C ASP A 35 -1.51 -1.42 -0.40
N PHE A 36 -1.40 -2.71 -0.06
CA PHE A 36 -0.14 -3.33 0.32
C PHE A 36 0.82 -3.59 -0.84
N ALA A 37 0.37 -3.45 -2.10
CA ALA A 37 1.25 -3.52 -3.26
C ALA A 37 1.99 -2.21 -3.54
N GLN A 38 1.73 -1.16 -2.75
CA GLN A 38 2.43 0.12 -2.84
C GLN A 38 3.69 0.17 -1.95
N LEU A 39 4.27 1.36 -1.81
CA LEU A 39 5.53 1.57 -1.08
C LEU A 39 5.42 1.10 0.38
N PRO A 40 6.41 0.33 0.89
CA PRO A 40 6.49 -0.08 2.29
C PRO A 40 6.62 1.14 3.23
N PRO A 41 6.50 0.96 4.56
CA PRO A 41 6.89 2.01 5.50
C PRO A 41 8.34 2.44 5.27
N ILE A 42 8.66 3.73 5.51
CA ILE A 42 9.99 4.32 5.24
C ILE A 42 11.13 3.54 5.91
N MET A 43 10.85 2.97 7.08
CA MET A 43 11.81 2.19 7.87
C MET A 43 12.07 0.78 7.31
N GLY A 44 11.46 0.42 6.18
CA GLY A 44 11.60 -0.86 5.50
C GLY A 44 10.50 -1.89 5.83
N GLU A 45 10.50 -3.00 5.10
CA GLU A 45 9.53 -4.10 5.24
C GLU A 45 9.52 -4.72 6.65
N ASP A 46 10.62 -4.60 7.37
CA ASP A 46 10.77 -5.05 8.76
C ASP A 46 9.80 -4.39 9.75
N TRP A 47 9.21 -3.28 9.34
CA TRP A 47 8.25 -2.50 10.09
C TRP A 47 6.84 -2.60 9.52
N SER A 48 6.65 -3.37 8.44
CA SER A 48 5.36 -3.56 7.81
C SER A 48 4.42 -4.43 8.65
N LEU A 49 3.12 -4.12 8.57
CA LEU A 49 2.07 -4.85 9.28
C LEU A 49 1.84 -6.27 8.72
N TYR A 50 2.18 -6.48 7.44
CA TYR A 50 1.92 -7.70 6.68
C TYR A 50 3.11 -8.67 6.62
N ARG A 51 4.23 -8.38 7.29
CA ARG A 51 5.40 -9.27 7.30
C ARG A 51 5.07 -10.59 8.00
N ARG A 52 5.25 -11.72 7.30
CA ARG A 52 5.02 -13.07 7.87
C ARG A 52 5.89 -13.37 9.09
N LYS A 53 7.20 -13.12 9.02
CA LYS A 53 8.16 -13.45 10.08
C LYS A 53 8.06 -12.44 11.22
N ALA A 54 7.45 -12.83 12.34
CA ALA A 54 7.52 -12.05 13.58
C ALA A 54 8.62 -12.62 14.47
N THR A 55 9.54 -11.75 14.89
CA THR A 55 10.29 -11.98 16.13
C THR A 55 9.38 -11.58 17.29
N TYR A 56 8.62 -12.54 17.80
CA TYR A 56 7.79 -12.35 19.00
C TYR A 56 8.63 -12.21 20.28
N MET A 57 9.90 -12.60 20.23
CA MET A 57 10.86 -12.42 21.31
C MET A 57 11.63 -11.12 21.10
N ALA A 58 11.15 -10.04 21.71
CA ALA A 58 11.82 -8.76 21.71
C ALA A 58 12.37 -8.44 23.11
N ASN A 59 13.68 -8.57 23.27
CA ASN A 59 14.38 -8.25 24.52
C ASN A 59 14.63 -6.74 24.69
N ASN A 60 14.08 -5.90 23.80
CA ASN A 60 14.22 -4.44 23.87
C ASN A 60 12.86 -3.72 23.70
N PRO A 61 12.71 -2.51 24.25
CA PRO A 61 11.44 -1.77 24.21
C PRO A 61 10.92 -1.51 22.79
N GLN A 62 11.82 -1.34 21.82
CA GLN A 62 11.43 -1.06 20.44
C GLN A 62 10.82 -2.29 19.78
N GLY A 63 11.36 -3.48 20.03
CA GLY A 63 10.77 -4.73 19.58
C GLY A 63 9.45 -5.06 20.28
N GLN A 64 9.30 -4.72 21.58
CA GLN A 64 8.02 -4.88 22.28
C GLN A 64 6.93 -4.02 21.63
N LYS A 65 7.22 -2.75 21.32
CA LYS A 65 6.29 -1.86 20.58
C LYS A 65 5.92 -2.42 19.21
N LYS A 66 6.88 -3.02 18.49
CA LYS A 66 6.59 -3.73 17.22
C LYS A 66 5.64 -4.89 17.44
N ALA A 67 5.89 -5.73 18.44
CA ALA A 67 5.06 -6.90 18.74
C ALA A 67 3.62 -6.50 19.10
N ILE A 68 3.45 -5.49 19.95
CA ILE A 68 2.13 -4.96 20.31
C ILE A 68 1.43 -4.38 19.09
N GLY A 69 2.10 -3.50 18.33
CA GLY A 69 1.52 -2.90 17.12
C GLY A 69 1.08 -3.92 16.06
N ARG A 70 1.82 -5.03 15.95
CA ARG A 70 1.42 -6.15 15.11
C ARG A 70 0.23 -6.93 15.70
N SER A 71 0.21 -7.16 17.00
CA SER A 71 -0.94 -7.79 17.67
C SER A 71 -2.21 -6.98 17.44
N LEU A 72 -2.13 -5.64 17.56
CA LEU A 72 -3.22 -4.72 17.25
C LEU A 72 -3.71 -4.87 15.80
N TRP A 73 -2.81 -4.96 14.83
CA TRP A 73 -3.18 -5.21 13.42
C TRP A 73 -3.90 -6.54 13.24
N HIS A 74 -3.50 -7.60 13.94
CA HIS A 74 -4.18 -8.89 13.89
C HIS A 74 -5.58 -8.89 14.52
N GLN A 75 -5.96 -7.86 15.28
CA GLN A 75 -7.34 -7.69 15.77
C GLN A 75 -8.28 -7.13 14.68
N VAL A 76 -7.75 -6.67 13.54
CA VAL A 76 -8.56 -6.27 12.38
C VAL A 76 -9.03 -7.54 11.67
N THR A 77 -10.25 -7.97 11.96
CA THR A 77 -10.82 -9.24 11.45
C THR A 77 -11.70 -9.07 10.21
N THR A 78 -12.17 -7.85 9.95
CA THR A 78 -13.02 -7.55 8.79
C THR A 78 -12.18 -6.93 7.68
N VAL A 79 -12.16 -7.58 6.51
CA VAL A 79 -11.44 -7.11 5.33
C VAL A 79 -12.41 -6.93 4.16
N ILE A 80 -12.39 -5.76 3.55
CA ILE A 80 -13.17 -5.43 2.35
C ILE A 80 -12.20 -5.18 1.20
N ILE A 81 -12.33 -5.95 0.12
CA ILE A 81 -11.49 -5.81 -1.09
C ILE A 81 -12.33 -5.15 -2.18
N LEU A 82 -11.96 -3.93 -2.55
CA LEU A 82 -12.53 -3.22 -3.70
C LEU A 82 -11.93 -3.75 -5.00
N ARG A 83 -12.77 -4.15 -5.96
CA ARG A 83 -12.34 -4.73 -7.24
C ARG A 83 -12.44 -3.78 -8.43
N GLN A 84 -13.33 -2.79 -8.37
CA GLN A 84 -13.55 -1.86 -9.47
C GLN A 84 -12.61 -0.66 -9.36
N ASN A 85 -11.73 -0.50 -10.34
CA ASN A 85 -10.88 0.68 -10.45
C ASN A 85 -11.68 1.85 -11.02
N MET A 86 -11.75 2.95 -10.26
CA MET A 86 -12.49 4.16 -10.65
C MET A 86 -11.60 5.26 -11.25
N ARG A 87 -10.28 5.06 -11.32
CA ARG A 87 -9.32 6.02 -11.90
C ARG A 87 -9.29 5.91 -13.43
N GLN A 88 -9.38 4.70 -13.97
CA GLN A 88 -9.33 4.40 -15.41
C GLN A 88 -10.71 3.90 -15.88
N ARG A 89 -11.70 4.80 -15.86
CA ARG A 89 -13.09 4.48 -16.25
C ARG A 89 -13.27 4.32 -17.76
N SER A 90 -12.45 5.02 -18.54
CA SER A 90 -12.42 4.89 -19.99
C SER A 90 -12.08 3.45 -20.39
N GLN A 91 -12.74 2.97 -21.43
CA GLN A 91 -12.63 1.59 -21.91
C GLN A 91 -12.05 1.53 -23.32
N SER A 92 -11.13 2.43 -23.67
CA SER A 92 -10.38 2.25 -24.92
C SER A 92 -9.55 0.95 -24.86
N ALA A 93 -9.11 0.47 -26.03
CA ALA A 93 -8.21 -0.67 -26.10
C ALA A 93 -6.92 -0.40 -25.30
N ASP A 94 -6.38 0.83 -25.37
CA ASP A 94 -5.19 1.24 -24.63
C ASP A 94 -5.43 1.36 -23.12
N ASP A 95 -6.59 1.84 -22.68
CA ASP A 95 -6.95 1.84 -21.26
C ASP A 95 -7.00 0.41 -20.71
N THR A 96 -7.50 -0.53 -21.51
CA THR A 96 -7.56 -1.94 -21.13
C THR A 96 -6.16 -2.54 -21.02
N ARG A 97 -5.28 -2.26 -21.98
CA ARG A 97 -3.86 -2.67 -21.91
C ARG A 97 -3.16 -2.08 -20.69
N LEU A 98 -3.40 -0.80 -20.39
CA LEU A 98 -2.83 -0.15 -19.20
C LEU A 98 -3.33 -0.79 -17.90
N ARG A 99 -4.62 -1.12 -17.82
CA ARG A 99 -5.21 -1.79 -16.64
C ARG A 99 -4.59 -3.16 -16.41
N THR A 100 -4.49 -3.97 -17.47
CA THR A 100 -3.83 -5.28 -17.44
C THR A 100 -2.38 -5.15 -16.99
N ALA A 101 -1.61 -4.22 -17.57
CA ALA A 101 -0.23 -3.99 -17.18
C ALA A 101 -0.08 -3.57 -15.70
N LEU A 102 -1.00 -2.76 -15.17
CA LEU A 102 -1.00 -2.36 -13.75
C LEU A 102 -1.36 -3.51 -12.81
N GLU A 103 -2.31 -4.36 -13.19
CA GLU A 103 -2.66 -5.57 -12.44
C GLU A 103 -1.48 -6.55 -12.40
N ASN A 104 -0.80 -6.76 -13.53
CA ASN A 104 0.38 -7.61 -13.62
C ASN A 104 1.56 -7.04 -12.81
N MET A 105 1.82 -5.73 -12.90
CA MET A 105 2.85 -5.04 -12.08
C MET A 105 2.62 -5.24 -10.59
N ARG A 106 1.35 -5.22 -10.14
CA ARG A 106 0.98 -5.45 -8.73
C ARG A 106 1.54 -6.78 -8.18
N TYR A 107 1.59 -7.80 -9.04
CA TYR A 107 2.04 -9.15 -8.68
C TYR A 107 3.44 -9.49 -9.19
N LYS A 108 4.16 -8.50 -9.75
CA LYS A 108 5.47 -8.68 -10.39
C LYS A 108 5.42 -9.70 -11.55
N ASP A 109 4.33 -9.69 -12.30
CA ASP A 109 4.01 -10.67 -13.35
C ASP A 109 3.84 -10.00 -14.73
N CYS A 110 4.63 -8.96 -15.02
CA CYS A 110 4.55 -8.25 -16.30
C CYS A 110 4.96 -9.16 -17.47
N THR A 111 4.15 -9.12 -18.53
CA THR A 111 4.43 -9.78 -19.81
C THR A 111 5.26 -8.89 -20.74
N ASP A 112 5.80 -9.47 -21.81
CA ASP A 112 6.50 -8.71 -22.86
C ASP A 112 5.57 -7.69 -23.55
N ASP A 113 4.28 -8.00 -23.66
CA ASP A 113 3.26 -7.11 -24.20
C ASP A 113 3.02 -5.90 -23.27
N ASP A 114 3.01 -6.12 -21.96
CA ASP A 114 2.92 -5.04 -20.96
C ASP A 114 4.13 -4.11 -21.06
N ILE A 115 5.33 -4.68 -21.13
CA ILE A 115 6.58 -3.92 -21.24
C ILE A 115 6.62 -3.12 -22.55
N THR A 116 6.23 -3.75 -23.67
CA THR A 116 6.16 -3.11 -24.98
C THR A 116 5.17 -1.95 -24.97
N PHE A 117 3.99 -2.14 -24.37
CA PHE A 117 3.00 -1.09 -24.20
C PHE A 117 3.52 0.07 -23.34
N LEU A 118 4.17 -0.20 -22.21
CA LEU A 118 4.72 0.86 -21.36
C LEU A 118 5.84 1.64 -22.07
N LYS A 119 6.69 0.95 -22.84
CA LYS A 119 7.74 1.59 -23.65
C LYS A 119 7.19 2.50 -24.74
N SER A 120 6.01 2.20 -25.30
CA SER A 120 5.38 3.10 -26.27
C SER A 120 4.89 4.42 -25.64
N ARG A 121 4.88 4.52 -24.31
CA ARG A 121 4.53 5.73 -23.55
C ARG A 121 5.74 6.55 -23.09
N VAL A 122 6.93 6.27 -23.63
CA VAL A 122 8.13 7.07 -23.38
C VAL A 122 8.26 8.15 -24.45
N SER A 123 8.18 9.42 -24.06
CA SER A 123 8.47 10.54 -24.96
C SER A 123 9.98 10.60 -25.27
N ASN A 124 10.36 11.00 -26.48
CA ASN A 124 11.74 11.08 -26.92
C ASN A 124 12.11 12.52 -27.33
N ALA A 125 13.15 13.09 -26.73
CA ALA A 125 13.60 14.46 -27.00
C ALA A 125 14.51 14.60 -28.23
N ARG A 126 14.68 13.54 -29.05
CA ARG A 126 15.41 13.61 -30.32
C ARG A 126 14.69 14.53 -31.33
N LEU A 127 15.40 15.05 -32.33
CA LEU A 127 14.79 15.73 -33.47
C LEU A 127 13.70 14.84 -34.09
N ASN A 128 12.49 15.38 -34.23
CA ASN A 128 11.26 14.67 -34.65
C ASN A 128 10.78 13.56 -33.70
N GLY A 129 11.27 13.53 -32.46
CA GLY A 129 10.79 12.62 -31.42
C GLY A 129 9.44 13.06 -30.83
N SER A 130 8.73 12.11 -30.25
CA SER A 130 7.43 12.34 -29.64
C SER A 130 7.57 13.15 -28.34
N THR A 131 6.73 14.17 -28.16
CA THR A 131 6.77 15.06 -27.00
C THR A 131 5.61 14.78 -26.06
N VAL A 132 5.75 15.09 -24.76
CA VAL A 132 4.63 14.99 -23.79
C VAL A 132 3.42 15.86 -24.15
N LYS A 133 3.56 16.78 -25.11
CA LYS A 133 2.45 17.61 -25.60
C LYS A 133 1.64 16.92 -26.69
N ASP A 134 2.11 15.80 -27.26
CA ASP A 134 1.43 15.12 -28.36
C ASP A 134 0.12 14.49 -27.87
N PRO A 135 -0.91 14.37 -28.73
CA PRO A 135 -2.22 13.81 -28.35
C PRO A 135 -2.15 12.41 -27.72
N LEU A 136 -1.13 11.64 -28.05
CA LEU A 136 -0.90 10.29 -27.52
C LEU A 136 -0.59 10.25 -26.01
N PHE A 137 -0.17 11.38 -25.42
CA PHE A 137 0.22 11.50 -24.00
C PHE A 137 -0.73 12.40 -23.17
N ARG A 138 -1.82 12.88 -23.76
CA ARG A 138 -2.80 13.74 -23.08
C ARG A 138 -4.00 12.95 -22.58
#